data_AF-A0A2T7TTU7-F1
#
_entry.id   AF-A0A2T7TTU7-F1
#
_cell.length_a   1.000
_cell.length_b   1.000
_cell.length_c   1.000
_cell.angle_alpha   90.00
_cell.angle_beta   90.00
_cell.angle_gamma   90.00
#
_symmetry.space_group_name_H-M   'P 1'
#
loop_
_entity.id
_entity.type
_entity.pdbx_description
1 polymer ?
#
loop_
_entity_poly.entity_id
_entity_poly.type
_entity_poly.pdbx_seq_one_letter_code
_entity_poly.pdbx_strand_id
1 'polypeptide(L)' 'MTASTLSANNKDADLAANESTISPSAIALSKLYGRTEMFTFHPSFTSTAVHKTESDGVTRQTGSPERDHLTLAQWG' A
#
# COMPACT_ATOMS: atom_id res chain seq x y z
N MET A 1 -2.74 -7.10 16.75
CA MET A 1 -2.44 -6.89 15.33
C MET A 1 -3.52 -7.61 14.55
N THR A 2 -4.29 -6.88 13.77
CA THR A 2 -5.32 -7.41 12.87
C THR A 2 -4.64 -7.84 11.57
N ALA A 3 -5.01 -9.01 11.06
CA ALA A 3 -4.52 -9.53 9.78
C ALA A 3 -5.69 -9.61 8.80
N SER A 4 -5.41 -9.40 7.52
CA SER A 4 -6.35 -9.61 6.43
C SER A 4 -5.83 -10.69 5.51
N THR A 5 -6.69 -11.63 5.13
CA THR A 5 -6.35 -12.72 4.23
C THR A 5 -6.67 -12.33 2.79
N LEU A 6 -5.66 -12.44 1.92
CA LEU A 6 -5.84 -12.35 0.48
C LEU A 6 -5.80 -13.77 -0.11
N SER A 7 -6.92 -14.19 -0.69
CA SER A 7 -7.03 -15.45 -1.44
C SER A 7 -6.93 -15.18 -2.93
N ALA A 8 -5.88 -15.67 -3.59
CA ALA A 8 -5.68 -15.49 -5.02
C ALA A 8 -4.94 -16.69 -5.64
N ASN A 9 -5.41 -17.18 -6.78
CA ASN A 9 -4.83 -18.33 -7.49
C ASN A 9 -4.56 -19.55 -6.58
N ASN A 10 -5.54 -19.89 -5.74
CA ASN A 10 -5.46 -20.97 -4.73
C ASN A 10 -4.32 -20.81 -3.70
N LYS A 11 -3.80 -19.60 -3.53
CA LYS A 11 -2.86 -19.24 -2.46
C LYS A 11 -3.57 -18.29 -1.50
N ASP A 12 -3.42 -18.57 -0.20
CA ASP A 12 -3.86 -17.67 0.86
C ASP A 12 -2.65 -16.94 1.44
N ALA A 13 -2.78 -15.62 1.60
CA ALA A 13 -1.74 -14.77 2.14
C ALA A 13 -2.30 -13.90 3.27
N ASP A 14 -1.84 -14.15 4.50
CA ASP A 14 -2.12 -13.28 5.63
C ASP A 14 -1.18 -12.08 5.61
N LEU A 15 -1.78 -10.90 5.49
CA LEU A 15 -1.09 -9.62 5.44
C LEU A 15 -1.49 -8.80 6.66
N ALA A 16 -0.50 -8.16 7.29
CA ALA A 16 -0.74 -7.35 8.48
C ALA A 16 -1.46 -6.03 8.11
N ALA A 17 -2.39 -5.59 8.95
CA ALA A 17 -2.95 -4.26 8.88
C ALA A 17 -2.10 -3.27 9.69
N ASN A 18 -1.72 -2.17 9.05
CA ASN A 18 -1.11 -1.01 9.68
C ASN A 18 -2.21 -0.03 10.07
N GLU A 19 -2.39 0.17 11.38
CA GLU A 19 -3.33 1.15 11.91
C GLU A 19 -2.81 2.58 11.74
N SER A 20 -3.74 3.53 11.65
CA SER A 20 -3.41 4.95 11.70
C SER A 20 -4.43 5.72 12.54
N THR A 21 -4.05 6.89 13.01
CA THR A 21 -4.88 7.67 13.94
C THR A 21 -6.03 8.38 13.23
N ILE A 22 -5.83 8.83 11.98
CA ILE A 22 -6.80 9.69 11.25
C ILE A 22 -7.17 9.14 9.86
N SER A 23 -6.42 8.17 9.33
CA SER A 23 -6.69 7.53 8.04
C SER A 23 -7.21 6.09 8.24
N PRO A 24 -7.87 5.49 7.23
CA PRO A 24 -8.15 4.07 7.25
C PRO A 24 -6.87 3.24 7.44
N SER A 25 -6.97 2.08 8.09
CA SER A 25 -5.87 1.13 8.18
C SER A 25 -5.47 0.64 6.78
N ALA A 26 -4.18 0.49 6.52
CA ALA A 26 -3.71 -0.06 5.24
C ALA A 26 -3.07 -1.43 5.41
N ILE A 27 -3.20 -2.25 4.38
CA ILE A 27 -2.61 -3.59 4.36
C ILE A 27 -1.13 -3.49 3.96
N ALA A 28 -0.25 -4.11 4.75
CA ALA A 28 1.17 -4.17 4.47
C ALA A 28 1.46 -5.15 3.32
N LEU A 29 1.88 -4.61 2.17
CA LEU A 29 2.13 -5.41 0.95
C LEU A 29 3.58 -5.92 0.84
N SER A 30 4.46 -5.64 1.81
CA SER A 30 5.88 -6.02 1.75
C SER A 30 6.13 -7.53 1.64
N LYS A 31 5.18 -8.34 2.12
CA LYS A 31 5.22 -9.81 2.02
C LYS A 31 4.37 -10.37 0.89
N LEU A 32 3.65 -9.54 0.13
CA LEU A 32 2.71 -10.01 -0.89
C LEU A 32 3.38 -10.92 -1.91
N TYR A 33 4.44 -10.43 -2.57
CA TYR A 33 5.11 -11.19 -3.62
C TYR A 33 5.69 -12.52 -3.09
N GLY A 34 6.31 -12.52 -1.90
CA GLY A 34 6.84 -13.74 -1.29
C GLY A 34 5.77 -14.76 -0.87
N ARG A 35 4.48 -14.40 -0.87
CA ARG A 35 3.37 -15.29 -0.54
C ARG A 35 2.56 -15.70 -1.77
N THR A 36 2.40 -14.81 -2.75
CA THR A 36 1.48 -15.01 -3.87
C THR A 36 2.18 -15.07 -5.23
N GLU A 37 3.41 -14.56 -5.33
CA GLU A 37 4.12 -14.26 -6.60
C GLU A 37 3.39 -13.22 -7.46
N MET A 38 2.64 -12.33 -6.82
CA MET A 38 1.86 -11.28 -7.49
C MET A 38 2.30 -9.88 -7.07
N PHE A 39 2.02 -8.92 -7.94
CA PHE A 39 2.07 -7.49 -7.64
C PHE A 39 0.66 -6.90 -7.68
N THR A 40 0.46 -5.77 -7.00
CA THR A 40 -0.75 -4.98 -7.17
C THR A 40 -0.66 -4.17 -8.45
N PHE A 41 -1.80 -3.99 -9.13
CA PHE A 41 -1.91 -3.05 -10.23
C PHE A 41 -2.76 -1.87 -9.77
N HIS A 42 -2.13 -0.70 -9.63
CA HIS A 42 -2.82 0.50 -9.16
C HIS A 42 -2.31 1.76 -9.87
N PRO A 43 -2.75 2.01 -11.12
CA PRO A 43 -2.39 3.25 -11.81
C PRO A 43 -2.85 4.45 -10.97
N SER A 44 -1.99 5.47 -10.88
CA SER A 44 -2.22 6.71 -10.12
C SER A 44 -2.27 6.61 -8.59
N PHE A 45 -1.94 5.45 -7.98
CA PHE A 45 -1.78 5.28 -6.50
C PHE A 45 -2.94 5.69 -5.58
N THR A 46 -4.14 5.99 -6.12
CA THR A 46 -5.36 6.40 -5.38
C THR A 46 -5.74 5.53 -4.18
N SER A 47 -5.43 4.22 -4.15
CA SER A 47 -5.70 3.35 -2.99
C SER A 47 -4.45 2.71 -2.37
N THR A 48 -3.26 3.18 -2.74
CA THR A 48 -2.00 2.69 -2.15
C THR A 48 -1.36 3.79 -1.31
N ALA A 49 -1.27 3.56 0.01
CA ALA A 49 -0.43 4.39 0.86
C ALA A 49 1.05 4.06 0.63
N VAL A 50 1.85 5.09 0.32
CA VAL A 50 3.28 4.96 0.02
C VAL A 50 4.17 5.38 1.18
N HIS A 51 3.65 6.19 2.10
CA HIS A 51 4.40 6.69 3.24
C HIS A 51 3.53 6.80 4.50
N LYS A 52 4.16 6.58 5.65
CA LYS A 52 3.56 6.83 6.98
C LYS A 52 4.25 8.04 7.60
N THR A 53 3.48 9.05 7.98
CA THR A 53 3.96 10.21 8.73
C THR A 53 3.43 10.21 10.15
N GLU A 54 4.19 10.78 11.07
CA GLU A 54 3.80 11.02 12.45
C GLU A 54 4.19 12.45 12.83
N SER A 55 3.21 13.23 13.29
CA SER A 55 3.41 14.58 13.83
C SER A 55 2.44 14.76 14.98
N ASP A 56 2.92 15.30 16.10
CA ASP A 56 2.11 15.58 17.30
C ASP A 56 1.29 14.36 17.79
N GLY A 57 1.86 13.16 17.71
CA GLY A 57 1.20 11.90 18.10
C GLY A 57 0.11 11.43 17.13
N VAL A 58 -0.06 12.09 15.99
CA VAL A 58 -1.02 11.73 14.95
C VAL A 58 -0.31 10.99 13.83
N THR A 59 -0.71 9.74 13.59
CA THR A 59 -0.21 8.95 12.45
C THR A 59 -1.14 9.05 11.25
N ARG A 60 -0.56 9.22 10.06
CA ARG A 60 -1.27 9.25 8.77
C ARG A 60 -0.56 8.35 7.77
N GLN A 61 -1.35 7.77 6.87
CA GLN A 61 -0.85 6.97 5.74
C GLN A 61 -1.34 7.63 4.46
N THR A 62 -0.43 8.07 3.59
CA THR A 62 -0.74 8.90 2.41
C THR A 62 -0.42 8.19 1.11
N GLY A 63 -1.30 8.33 0.12
CA GLY A 63 -1.12 7.89 -1.25
C GLY A 63 -1.02 9.07 -2.22
N SER A 64 -0.26 8.87 -3.31
CA SER A 64 0.03 9.78 -4.43
C SER A 64 1.25 10.73 -4.31
N PRO A 65 2.15 10.72 -5.32
CA PRO A 65 3.22 11.70 -5.50
C PRO A 65 2.67 12.95 -6.22
N GLU A 66 2.09 13.90 -5.50
CA GLU A 66 1.46 15.08 -6.11
C GLU A 66 2.44 16.19 -6.56
N ARG A 67 3.63 15.80 -7.04
CA ARG A 67 4.56 16.65 -7.79
C ARG A 67 5.32 15.76 -8.75
N ASP A 68 4.89 15.73 -10.00
CA ASP A 68 5.75 15.98 -11.15
C ASP A 68 4.93 15.82 -12.43
N HIS A 69 4.92 16.88 -13.24
CA HIS A 69 4.41 16.88 -14.61
C HIS A 69 5.30 16.04 -15.57
N LEU A 70 5.94 14.98 -15.05
CA LEU A 70 6.99 14.20 -15.71
C LEU A 70 6.83 12.70 -15.42
N THR A 71 5.66 12.12 -15.68
CA THR A 71 5.53 10.65 -15.78
C THR A 71 4.68 10.26 -16.99
N LEU A 72 5.16 10.64 -18.18
CA LEU A 72 4.82 9.96 -19.44
C LEU A 72 6.02 9.92 -20.43
N ALA A 73 7.26 10.15 -19.98
CA ALA A 73 8.41 10.15 -20.88
C ALA A 73 9.67 9.60 -20.19
N GLN A 74 9.76 8.28 -20.00
CA GLN A 74 11.04 7.57 -19.98
C GLN A 74 10.86 6.05 -19.92
N TRP A 75 10.06 5.50 -20.83
CA TRP A 75 10.25 4.13 -21.30
C TRP A 75 10.37 4.21 -22.82
N GLY A 76 11.59 4.55 -23.24
CA GLY A 76 12.13 4.36 -24.58
C GLY A 76 13.46 3.65 -24.43
#